data_AF-A0A840HIM0-F1
#
_entry.id   AF-A0A840HIM0-F1
#
_cell.length_a   1.000
_cell.length_b   1.000
_cell.length_c   1.000
_cell.angle_alpha   90.00
_cell.angle_beta   90.00
_cell.angle_gamma   90.00
#
_symmetry.space_group_name_H-M   'P 1'
#
loop_
_entity.id
_entity.type
_entity.pdbx_description
1 polymer ?
#
loop_
_entity_poly.entity_id
_entity_poly.type
_entity_poly.pdbx_seq_one_letter_code
_entity_poly.pdbx_strand_id
1 'polypeptide(L)'
;MLVESFQAMVRKKLVADLDPWIATASLSLIASFASGVIRDKAAVRAAITEPWSNGQTERQITKLKLVKRQMYGRAKIDLLQARLIGAI
;
A
#
# COMPACT_ATOMS: atom_id res chain seq x y z
N MET A 1 20.53 3.86 -5.70
CA MET A 1 19.58 4.99 -5.79
C MET A 1 18.63 4.98 -4.58
N LEU A 2 18.04 6.13 -4.15
CA LEU A 2 17.18 6.20 -2.95
C LEU A 2 15.97 5.25 -2.98
N VAL A 3 15.39 5.03 -4.16
CA VAL A 3 14.26 4.10 -4.33
C VAL A 3 14.70 2.65 -4.13
N GLU A 4 15.88 2.28 -4.64
CA GLU A 4 16.42 0.92 -4.50
C GLU A 4 16.81 0.63 -3.06
N SER A 5 17.41 1.60 -2.34
CA SER A 5 17.76 1.44 -0.93
C SER A 5 16.51 1.29 -0.07
N PHE A 6 15.44 2.03 -0.36
CA PHE A 6 14.15 1.85 0.30
C PHE A 6 13.58 0.44 0.06
N GLN A 7 13.55 -0.03 -1.19
CA GLN A 7 13.05 -1.37 -1.50
C GLN A 7 13.89 -2.46 -0.83
N ALA A 8 15.22 -2.32 -0.83
CA ALA A 8 16.11 -3.25 -0.16
C ALA A 8 15.86 -3.27 1.36
N MET A 9 15.70 -2.11 1.99
CA MET A 9 15.37 -1.97 3.41
C MET A 9 14.06 -2.70 3.76
N VAL A 10 12.99 -2.48 2.98
CA VAL A 10 11.69 -3.14 3.19
C VAL A 10 11.81 -4.65 3.01
N ARG A 11 12.46 -5.13 1.95
CA ARG A 11 12.62 -6.58 1.67
C ARG A 11 13.48 -7.28 2.73
N LYS A 12 14.52 -6.62 3.22
CA LYS A 12 15.44 -7.16 4.24
C LYS A 12 14.96 -6.89 5.67
N LYS A 13 13.81 -6.24 5.84
CA LYS A 13 13.22 -5.89 7.14
C LYS A 13 14.13 -5.02 8.04
N LEU A 14 14.92 -4.13 7.45
CA LEU A 14 15.91 -3.31 8.15
C LEU A 14 15.28 -2.02 8.71
N VAL A 15 14.45 -2.14 9.76
CA VAL A 15 13.75 -0.97 10.35
C VAL A 15 14.70 0.14 10.82
N ALA A 16 15.90 -0.22 11.29
CA ALA A 16 16.88 0.75 11.78
C ALA A 16 17.31 1.77 10.70
N ASP A 17 17.26 1.36 9.43
CA ASP A 17 17.68 2.20 8.31
C ASP A 17 16.60 3.21 7.87
N LEU A 18 15.37 3.10 8.41
CA LEU A 18 14.24 3.93 8.00
C LEU A 18 14.46 5.41 8.28
N ASP A 19 14.91 5.76 9.49
CA ASP A 19 15.13 7.16 9.89
C ASP A 19 16.29 7.82 9.14
N PRO A 20 17.48 7.19 9.01
CA PRO A 20 18.55 7.67 8.15
C PRO A 20 18.11 7.83 6.68
N TRP A 21 17.32 6.90 6.18
CA TRP A 21 16.80 6.96 4.81
C TRP A 21 15.84 8.13 4.63
N ILE A 22 14.91 8.37 5.56
CA ILE A 22 13.97 9.52 5.53
C ILE A 22 14.74 10.84 5.53
N ALA A 23 15.77 10.98 6.37
CA ALA A 23 16.58 12.19 6.44
C ALA A 23 17.23 12.51 5.08
N THR A 24 17.76 11.49 4.42
CA THR A 24 18.38 11.63 3.09
C THR A 24 17.32 11.90 2.00
N ALA A 25 16.20 11.17 2.04
CA ALA A 25 15.14 11.28 1.05
C ALA A 25 14.42 12.65 1.09
N SER A 26 14.29 13.24 2.27
CA SER A 26 13.69 14.57 2.49
C SER A 26 14.43 15.70 1.78
N LEU A 27 15.73 15.53 1.51
CA LEU A 27 16.57 16.53 0.82
C LEU A 27 16.71 16.27 -0.68
N SER A 28 15.95 15.32 -1.23
CA SER A 28 16.09 14.85 -2.60
C SER A 28 14.85 15.12 -3.46
N LEU A 29 14.88 14.70 -4.73
CA LEU A 29 13.74 14.78 -5.65
C LEU A 29 12.50 13.98 -5.19
N ILE A 30 12.66 13.08 -4.21
CA ILE A 30 11.55 12.29 -3.64
C ILE A 30 11.10 12.81 -2.25
N ALA A 31 11.37 14.07 -1.93
CA ALA A 31 11.00 14.66 -0.64
C ALA A 31 9.50 14.53 -0.32
N SER A 32 8.61 14.66 -1.32
CA SER A 32 7.17 14.47 -1.13
C SER A 32 6.80 13.05 -0.70
N PHE A 33 7.53 12.05 -1.20
CA PHE A 33 7.38 10.66 -0.78
C PHE A 33 7.91 10.47 0.65
N ALA A 34 9.06 11.05 1.00
CA ALA A 34 9.58 11.02 2.36
C ALA A 34 8.58 11.64 3.37
N SER A 35 7.95 12.76 3.03
CA SER A 35 6.89 13.38 3.85
C SER A 35 5.68 12.46 4.05
N GLY A 36 5.28 11.72 3.01
CA GLY A 36 4.24 10.69 3.13
C GLY A 36 4.65 9.57 4.09
N VAL A 37 5.87 9.07 3.95
CA VAL A 37 6.43 8.05 4.84
C VAL A 37 6.51 8.53 6.29
N ILE A 38 6.85 9.80 6.54
CA ILE A 38 6.85 10.40 7.88
C ILE A 38 5.44 10.42 8.48
N ARG A 39 4.44 10.86 7.72
CA ARG A 39 3.05 10.90 8.17
C ARG A 39 2.54 9.51 8.57
N ASP A 40 2.92 8.50 7.80
CA ASP A 40 2.48 7.12 7.99
C ASP A 40 3.57 6.24 8.64
N LYS A 41 4.51 6.84 9.39
CA LYS A 41 5.73 6.17 9.89
C LYS A 41 5.44 4.91 10.70
N ALA A 42 4.41 4.92 11.54
CA ALA A 42 4.01 3.75 12.32
C ALA A 42 3.56 2.59 11.41
N ALA A 43 2.76 2.89 10.38
CA ALA A 43 2.31 1.90 9.40
C ALA A 43 3.47 1.38 8.54
N VAL A 44 4.38 2.25 8.11
CA VAL A 44 5.57 1.85 7.35
C VAL A 44 6.50 0.98 8.19
N ARG A 45 6.73 1.35 9.46
CA ARG A 45 7.50 0.51 10.40
C ARG A 45 6.88 -0.87 10.55
N ALA A 46 5.55 -0.93 10.78
CA ALA A 46 4.83 -2.19 10.87
C ALA A 46 4.94 -3.02 9.58
N ALA A 47 4.84 -2.38 8.40
CA ALA A 47 4.99 -3.07 7.12
C ALA A 47 6.40 -3.68 6.92
N ILE A 48 7.43 -3.14 7.59
CA ILE A 48 8.80 -3.68 7.55
C ILE A 48 8.96 -4.81 8.59
N THR A 49 8.42 -4.67 9.80
CA THR A 49 8.62 -5.66 10.88
C THR A 49 7.70 -6.87 10.77
N GLU A 50 6.42 -6.63 10.48
CA GLU A 50 5.40 -7.65 10.54
C GLU A 50 5.53 -8.67 9.39
N PRO A 51 5.06 -9.91 9.58
CA PRO A 51 4.97 -10.90 8.51
C PRO A 51 3.75 -10.65 7.59
N TRP A 52 2.82 -9.79 7.99
CA TRP A 52 1.54 -9.58 7.32
C TRP A 52 1.69 -8.68 6.09
N SER A 53 1.00 -9.05 5.02
CA SER A 53 0.91 -8.24 3.79
C SER A 53 -0.53 -7.78 3.56
N ASN A 54 -0.71 -6.50 3.28
CA ASN A 54 -1.99 -5.96 2.81
C ASN A 54 -2.36 -6.41 1.39
N GLY A 55 -1.49 -7.16 0.70
CA GLY A 55 -1.69 -7.55 -0.70
C GLY A 55 -2.97 -8.35 -0.94
N GLN A 56 -3.41 -9.18 0.00
CA GLN A 56 -4.68 -9.90 -0.16
C GLN A 56 -5.88 -8.93 -0.07
N THR A 57 -5.87 -8.02 0.90
CA THR A 57 -6.90 -6.99 1.05
C THR A 57 -6.95 -6.09 -0.18
N GLU A 58 -5.80 -5.65 -0.68
CA GLU A 58 -5.70 -4.84 -1.89
C GLU A 58 -6.19 -5.57 -3.14
N ARG A 59 -5.92 -6.87 -3.26
CA ARG A 59 -6.45 -7.70 -4.36
C ARG A 59 -7.98 -7.75 -4.33
N GLN A 60 -8.58 -7.97 -3.16
CA GLN A 60 -10.04 -7.99 -3.00
C GLN A 60 -10.66 -6.64 -3.34
N ILE A 61 -10.07 -5.54 -2.84
CA ILE A 61 -10.50 -4.17 -3.16
C ILE A 61 -10.38 -3.90 -4.66
N THR A 62 -9.31 -4.37 -5.31
CA THR A 62 -9.10 -4.19 -6.75
C THR A 62 -10.17 -4.93 -7.55
N LYS A 63 -10.50 -6.18 -7.19
CA LYS A 63 -11.59 -6.95 -7.81
C LYS A 63 -12.94 -6.21 -7.66
N LEU A 64 -13.24 -5.71 -6.46
CA LEU A 64 -14.47 -4.97 -6.19
C LEU A 64 -14.54 -3.66 -7.01
N LYS A 65 -13.45 -2.88 -7.03
CA LYS A 65 -13.37 -1.63 -7.80
C LYS A 65 -13.50 -1.90 -9.31
N LEU A 66 -12.95 -3.00 -9.80
CA LEU A 66 -13.06 -3.40 -11.21
C LEU A 66 -14.53 -3.65 -11.59
N VAL A 67 -15.26 -4.44 -10.83
CA VAL A 67 -16.69 -4.71 -11.09
C VAL A 67 -17.50 -3.41 -11.06
N LYS A 68 -17.28 -2.55 -10.06
CA LYS A 68 -17.96 -1.26 -9.97
C LYS A 68 -17.68 -0.35 -11.18
N ARG A 69 -16.44 -0.36 -11.69
CA ARG A 69 -16.03 0.39 -12.89
C ARG A 69 -16.67 -0.17 -14.17
N GLN A 70 -16.71 -1.50 -14.34
CA GLN A 70 -17.40 -2.15 -15.47
C GLN A 70 -18.89 -1.82 -15.51
N MET A 71 -19.49 -1.51 -14.37
CA MET A 71 -20.90 -1.13 -14.25
C MET A 71 -21.11 0.39 -14.20
N TYR A 72 -20.11 1.18 -14.62
CA TYR A 72 -20.18 2.65 -14.67
C TYR A 72 -20.63 3.29 -13.34
N GLY A 73 -20.21 2.70 -12.22
CA GLY A 73 -20.55 3.19 -10.88
C GLY A 73 -21.95 2.84 -10.38
N ARG A 74 -22.78 2.16 -11.19
CA ARG A 74 -24.18 1.82 -10.87
C ARG A 74 -24.35 0.55 -10.03
N ALA A 75 -23.26 -0.16 -9.75
CA ALA A 75 -23.26 -1.33 -8.88
C ALA A 75 -23.45 -0.93 -7.40
N LYS A 76 -24.69 -1.04 -6.92
CA LYS A 76 -25.04 -0.99 -5.50
C LYS A 76 -24.59 -2.29 -4.79
N ILE A 77 -24.70 -2.34 -3.46
CA ILE A 77 -24.12 -3.43 -2.64
C ILE A 77 -24.69 -4.81 -3.05
N ASP A 78 -26.00 -4.90 -3.25
CA ASP A 78 -26.72 -6.06 -3.77
C ASP A 78 -26.13 -6.57 -5.11
N LEU A 79 -25.91 -5.67 -6.07
CA LEU A 79 -25.33 -6.01 -7.36
C LEU A 79 -23.86 -6.45 -7.26
N LEU A 80 -23.10 -5.84 -6.35
CA LEU A 80 -21.72 -6.25 -6.07
C LEU A 80 -21.66 -7.62 -5.40
N GLN A 81 -22.55 -7.91 -4.44
CA GLN A 81 -22.64 -9.20 -3.78
C GLN A 81 -22.97 -10.31 -4.79
N ALA A 82 -23.99 -10.11 -5.62
CA ALA A 82 -24.39 -11.08 -6.64
C ALA A 82 -23.24 -11.43 -7.61
N ARG A 83 -22.37 -10.48 -7.93
CA ARG A 83 -21.23 -10.70 -8.85
C ARG A 83 -19.94 -11.19 -8.21
N LEU A 84 -19.70 -10.85 -6.94
CA LEU A 84 -18.43 -11.15 -6.28
C LEU A 84 -18.48 -12.44 -5.46
N ILE A 85 -19.64 -12.72 -4.87
CA ILE A 85 -19.89 -13.85 -3.97
C ILE A 85 -20.72 -14.93 -4.69
N GLY A 86 -21.48 -14.54 -5.73
CA GLY A 86 -22.48 -15.38 -6.37
C GLY A 86 -23.85 -15.21 -5.69
N ALA A 87 -24.93 -15.35 -6.45
CA ALA A 87 -26.24 -15.57 -5.84
C ALA A 87 -26.20 -16.95 -5.16
N ILE A 88 -26.52 -17.02 -3.87
CA ILE A 88 -26.84 -18.29 -3.19
C ILE A 88 -28.15 -18.80 -3.76
#